data_AF-A0A529PE16-F1
#
_entry.id   AF-A0A529PE16-F1
#
_cell.length_a   1.000
_cell.length_b   1.000
_cell.length_c   1.000
_cell.angle_alpha   90.00
_cell.angle_beta   90.00
_cell.angle_gamma   90.00
#
_symmetry.space_group_name_H-M   'P 1'
#
loop_
_entity.id
_entity.type
_entity.pdbx_description
1 polymer ?
#
loop_
_entity_poly.entity_id
_entity_poly.type
_entity_poly.pdbx_seq_one_letter_code
_entity_poly.pdbx_strand_id
1 'polypeptide(L)'
;MTILTYPAIRARQSETHTVLSFAARASELMQFATIDRVARDATGQLRGFQRPQIAGHIREIRDYLEKADAILPNPIVVAFTSGITVNGPLKEGPCTVEIDIDHG
;
A
#
# COMPACT_ATOMS: atom_id res chain seq x y z
N MET A 1 16.16 -9.94 -10.09
CA MET A 1 16.09 -9.00 -8.95
C MET A 1 15.67 -7.66 -9.47
N THR A 2 14.36 -7.47 -9.60
CA THR A 2 13.77 -6.18 -9.95
C THR A 2 13.46 -5.44 -8.67
N ILE A 3 14.09 -4.28 -8.46
CA ILE A 3 13.89 -3.46 -7.26
C ILE A 3 13.25 -2.14 -7.63
N LEU A 4 12.21 -1.77 -6.89
CA LEU A 4 11.64 -0.42 -6.89
C LEU A 4 12.22 0.36 -5.72
N THR A 5 12.78 1.54 -6.00
CA THR A 5 13.48 2.37 -5.00
C THR A 5 12.76 3.70 -4.84
N TYR A 6 12.43 4.05 -3.59
CA TYR A 6 11.70 5.27 -3.27
C TYR A 6 12.42 6.12 -2.22
N PRO A 7 12.50 7.45 -2.40
CA PRO A 7 12.80 8.34 -1.29
C PRO A 7 11.63 8.30 -0.30
N ALA A 8 11.97 8.19 0.99
CA ALA A 8 10.99 7.99 2.04
C ALA A 8 11.31 8.80 3.29
N ILE A 9 10.30 9.03 4.12
CA ILE A 9 10.44 9.55 5.48
C ILE A 9 10.12 8.43 6.45
N ARG A 10 11.05 8.19 7.38
CA ARG A 10 10.83 7.33 8.54
C ARG A 10 10.38 8.18 9.72
N ALA A 11 9.20 7.89 10.25
CA ALA A 11 8.63 8.58 11.39
C ALA A 11 8.22 7.59 12.48
N ARG A 12 8.53 7.91 13.72
CA ARG A 12 8.06 7.15 14.89
C ARG A 12 6.76 7.79 15.36
N GLN A 13 5.67 7.04 15.33
CA GLN A 13 4.34 7.50 15.76
C GLN A 13 4.05 7.17 17.22
N SER A 14 4.71 6.15 17.77
CA SER A 14 4.70 5.84 19.20
C SER A 14 5.99 5.09 19.58
N GLU A 15 6.13 4.72 20.86
CA GLU A 15 7.27 3.92 21.31
C GLU A 15 7.41 2.58 20.56
N THR A 16 6.30 2.02 20.07
CA THR A 16 6.24 0.72 19.39
C THR A 16 5.94 0.80 17.90
N HIS A 17 5.55 1.96 17.38
CA HIS A 17 5.13 2.10 15.99
C HIS A 17 6.05 3.03 15.21
N THR A 18 6.70 2.47 14.18
CA THR A 18 7.44 3.21 13.16
C THR A 18 6.71 3.07 11.84
N VAL A 19 6.50 4.18 11.15
CA VAL A 19 5.91 4.22 9.81
C VAL A 19 6.93 4.73 8.80
N LEU A 20 6.82 4.22 7.58
CA LEU A 20 7.54 4.71 6.41
C LEU A 20 6.52 5.34 5.48
N SER A 21 6.80 6.54 4.99
CA SER A 21 5.97 7.22 4.00
C SER A 21 6.80 7.53 2.76
N PHE A 22 6.30 7.12 1.61
CA PHE A 22 6.92 7.35 0.30
C PHE A 22 5.82 7.57 -0.75
N ALA A 23 6.18 8.24 -1.85
CA ALA A 23 5.31 8.43 -2.99
C ALA A 23 5.63 7.38 -4.06
N ALA A 24 4.60 6.68 -4.55
CA ALA A 24 4.70 5.70 -5.62
C ALA A 24 3.62 5.96 -6.67
N ARG A 25 3.86 5.54 -7.92
CA ARG A 25 2.83 5.60 -8.96
C ARG A 25 1.80 4.50 -8.73
N ALA A 26 0.54 4.78 -9.07
CA ALA A 26 -0.52 3.77 -8.99
C ALA A 26 -0.18 2.50 -9.82
N SER A 27 0.53 2.65 -10.94
CA SER A 27 1.01 1.53 -11.77
C SER A 27 2.08 0.65 -11.12
N GLU A 28 2.79 1.18 -10.12
CA GLU A 28 3.82 0.44 -9.38
C GLU A 28 3.22 -0.33 -8.20
N LEU A 29 2.12 0.18 -7.61
CA LEU A 29 1.44 -0.46 -6.47
C LEU A 29 1.07 -1.92 -6.74
N MET A 30 0.58 -2.22 -7.94
CA MET A 30 0.19 -3.59 -8.33
C MET A 30 1.39 -4.55 -8.47
N GLN A 31 2.63 -4.06 -8.44
CA GLN A 31 3.84 -4.89 -8.53
C GLN A 31 4.31 -5.38 -7.15
N PHE A 32 3.86 -4.74 -6.06
CA PHE A 32 4.30 -5.07 -4.69
C PHE A 32 3.15 -5.21 -3.68
N ALA A 33 1.90 -5.10 -4.12
CA ALA A 33 0.73 -5.26 -3.27
C ALA A 33 -0.31 -6.16 -3.94
N THR A 34 -0.78 -7.16 -3.20
CA THR A 34 -1.91 -8.01 -3.59
C THR A 34 -3.19 -7.53 -2.91
N ILE A 35 -4.29 -7.54 -3.65
CA ILE A 35 -5.63 -7.26 -3.11
C ILE A 35 -6.22 -8.59 -2.61
N ASP A 36 -6.33 -8.74 -1.29
CA ASP A 36 -7.12 -9.84 -0.72
C ASP A 36 -8.62 -9.51 -0.87
N ARG A 37 -9.27 -10.19 -1.80
CA ARG A 37 -10.69 -9.96 -2.12
C ARG A 37 -11.57 -10.80 -1.21
N VAL A 38 -12.75 -10.26 -0.88
CA VAL A 38 -13.83 -11.06 -0.28
C VAL A 38 -14.04 -12.33 -1.10
N ALA A 39 -13.93 -13.48 -0.44
CA ALA A 39 -14.15 -14.79 -1.03
C ALA A 39 -15.04 -15.63 -0.10
N ARG A 40 -15.73 -16.60 -0.68
CA ARG A 40 -16.43 -17.64 0.08
C ARG A 40 -15.49 -18.84 0.19
N ASP A 41 -15.31 -19.36 1.40
CA ASP A 41 -14.57 -20.60 1.57
C ASP A 41 -15.42 -21.82 1.14
N ALA A 42 -14.82 -23.01 1.16
CA ALA A 42 -15.46 -24.28 0.76
C ALA A 42 -16.72 -24.62 1.60
N THR A 43 -16.92 -23.95 2.75
CA THR A 43 -18.10 -24.11 3.60
C THR A 43 -19.17 -23.05 3.33
N GLY A 44 -18.92 -22.13 2.39
CA GLY A 44 -19.81 -21.04 2.02
C GLY A 44 -19.71 -19.82 2.94
N GLN A 45 -18.82 -19.83 3.94
CA GLN A 45 -18.61 -18.71 4.84
C GLN A 45 -17.85 -17.59 4.12
N LEU A 46 -18.35 -16.38 4.31
CA LEU A 46 -17.76 -15.16 3.77
C LEU A 46 -16.52 -14.78 4.57
N ARG A 47 -15.38 -14.68 3.90
CA ARG A 47 -14.14 -14.12 4.44
C ARG A 47 -13.89 -12.75 3.81
N GLY A 48 -13.41 -11.80 4.62
CA GLY A 48 -13.05 -10.44 4.19
C GLY A 48 -14.04 -9.34 4.60
N PHE A 49 -13.71 -8.09 4.26
CA PHE A 49 -14.48 -6.91 4.64
C PHE A 49 -15.72 -6.72 3.75
N GLN A 50 -16.90 -6.64 4.36
CA GLN A 50 -18.14 -6.27 3.65
C GLN A 50 -18.64 -4.91 4.14
N ARG A 51 -18.84 -3.96 3.22
CA ARG A 51 -19.93 -2.99 3.40
C ARG A 51 -20.93 -3.15 2.25
N PRO A 52 -22.23 -3.22 2.53
CA PRO A 52 -23.24 -3.46 1.49
C PRO A 52 -23.39 -2.31 0.48
N GLN A 53 -23.01 -1.07 0.83
CA GLN A 53 -23.24 0.11 -0.01
C GLN A 53 -22.04 0.58 -0.87
N ILE A 54 -20.95 -0.21 -0.99
CA ILE A 54 -19.67 0.33 -1.50
C ILE A 54 -19.60 0.44 -3.03
N ALA A 55 -20.45 -0.25 -3.82
CA ALA A 55 -20.26 -0.30 -5.27
C ALA A 55 -20.35 1.08 -5.96
N GLY A 56 -21.29 1.93 -5.53
CA GLY A 56 -21.39 3.32 -6.03
C GLY A 56 -20.17 4.15 -5.63
N HIS A 57 -19.78 4.05 -4.35
CA HIS A 57 -18.63 4.76 -3.80
C HIS A 57 -17.30 4.35 -4.43
N ILE A 58 -17.09 3.05 -4.71
CA ILE A 58 -15.94 2.53 -5.46
C ILE A 58 -15.86 3.16 -6.84
N ARG A 59 -17.02 3.27 -7.52
CA ARG A 59 -17.09 3.88 -8.85
C ARG A 59 -16.68 5.35 -8.80
N GLU A 60 -17.21 6.11 -7.85
CA GLU A 60 -16.84 7.52 -7.64
C GLU A 60 -15.35 7.70 -7.36
N ILE A 61 -14.77 6.84 -6.52
CA ILE A 61 -13.32 6.84 -6.23
C ILE A 61 -12.52 6.57 -7.51
N ARG A 62 -12.89 5.53 -8.28
CA ARG A 62 -12.20 5.19 -9.53
C ARG A 62 -12.28 6.33 -10.54
N ASP A 63 -13.48 6.85 -10.79
CA ASP A 63 -13.71 7.91 -11.77
C ASP A 63 -12.97 9.20 -11.37
N TYR A 64 -12.78 9.46 -10.06
CA TYR A 64 -11.91 10.52 -9.58
C TYR A 64 -10.43 10.23 -9.87
N LEU A 65 -9.94 9.02 -9.56
CA LEU A 65 -8.54 8.61 -9.77
C LEU A 65 -8.11 8.54 -11.24
N GLU A 66 -9.05 8.43 -12.18
CA GLU A 66 -8.78 8.45 -13.63
C GLU A 66 -8.53 9.87 -14.17
N LYS A 67 -8.78 10.93 -13.38
CA LYS A 67 -8.51 12.31 -13.80
C LYS A 67 -7.02 12.62 -13.79
N ALA A 68 -6.58 13.45 -14.73
CA ALA A 68 -5.17 13.83 -14.86
C ALA A 68 -4.62 14.59 -13.64
N ASP A 69 -5.49 15.27 -12.89
CA ASP A 69 -5.18 16.08 -11.72
C ASP A 69 -5.65 15.43 -10.40
N ALA A 70 -6.00 14.14 -10.43
CA ALA A 70 -6.46 13.42 -9.25
C ALA A 70 -5.39 13.38 -8.16
N ILE A 71 -5.78 13.73 -6.94
CA ILE A 71 -4.93 13.63 -5.74
C ILE A 71 -5.62 12.66 -4.80
N LEU A 72 -4.98 11.53 -4.48
CA LEU A 72 -5.50 10.64 -3.45
C LEU A 72 -5.26 11.27 -2.08
N PRO A 73 -6.29 11.78 -1.38
CA PRO A 73 -6.09 12.54 -0.15
C PRO A 73 -5.76 11.62 1.04
N ASN A 74 -6.08 10.33 0.93
CA ASN A 74 -5.85 9.33 1.96
C ASN A 74 -4.67 8.44 1.54
N PRO A 75 -3.67 8.22 2.40
CA PRO A 75 -2.57 7.32 2.08
C PRO A 75 -3.09 5.88 1.95
N ILE A 76 -2.54 5.13 0.99
CA ILE A 76 -2.69 3.68 0.94
C ILE A 76 -1.71 3.10 1.96
N VAL A 77 -2.23 2.33 2.92
CA VAL A 77 -1.39 1.64 3.90
C VAL A 77 -1.11 0.24 3.36
N VAL A 78 0.17 -0.07 3.20
CA VAL A 78 0.64 -1.39 2.75
C VAL A 78 1.44 -2.04 3.89
N ALA A 79 1.19 -3.31 4.14
CA ALA A 79 1.94 -4.11 5.09
C ALA A 79 2.86 -5.06 4.34
N PHE A 80 4.16 -5.00 4.61
CA PHE A 80 5.15 -5.89 4.05
C PHE A 80 5.46 -7.02 5.03
N THR A 81 5.40 -8.26 4.57
CA THR A 81 5.84 -9.44 5.33
C THR A 81 7.29 -9.82 5.03
N SER A 82 7.78 -9.49 3.83
CA SER A 82 9.14 -9.69 3.34
C SER A 82 9.41 -8.75 2.14
N GLY A 83 10.61 -8.82 1.56
CA GLY A 83 10.93 -8.12 0.30
C GLY A 83 11.14 -6.62 0.42
N ILE A 84 11.28 -6.08 1.65
CA ILE A 84 11.53 -4.65 1.89
C ILE A 84 12.86 -4.44 2.61
N THR A 85 13.66 -3.52 2.08
CA THR A 85 14.91 -3.04 2.71
C THR A 85 14.82 -1.54 2.93
N VAL A 86 15.32 -1.07 4.07
CA VAL A 86 15.30 0.36 4.44
C VAL A 86 16.73 0.83 4.64
N ASN A 87 17.18 1.74 3.79
CA ASN A 87 18.52 2.32 3.81
C ASN A 87 18.46 3.74 4.40
N GLY A 88 19.24 4.02 5.45
CA GLY A 88 19.28 5.33 6.10
C GLY A 88 19.24 5.26 7.63
N PRO A 89 18.86 6.35 8.32
CA PRO A 89 18.90 6.42 9.77
C PRO A 89 17.97 5.39 10.44
N LEU A 90 18.47 4.79 11.52
CA LEU A 90 17.78 3.72 12.24
C LEU A 90 16.57 4.18 13.08
N LYS A 91 16.43 5.49 13.31
CA LYS A 91 15.38 6.04 14.20
C LYS A 91 14.32 6.80 13.42
N GLU A 92 14.66 7.99 12.94
CA GLU A 92 13.74 8.90 12.27
C GLU A 92 14.51 9.70 11.20
N GLY A 93 13.80 10.20 10.19
CA GLY A 93 14.35 11.10 9.17
C GLY A 93 14.28 10.55 7.74
N PRO A 94 14.94 11.25 6.80
CA PRO A 94 15.01 10.85 5.40
C PRO A 94 15.70 9.50 5.24
N CYS A 95 15.12 8.63 4.43
CA CYS A 95 15.64 7.30 4.13
C CYS A 95 15.27 6.90 2.71
N THR A 96 15.71 5.71 2.31
CA THR A 96 15.37 5.08 1.04
C THR A 96 14.72 3.74 1.32
N VAL A 97 13.61 3.46 0.65
CA VAL A 97 12.89 2.18 0.70
C VAL A 97 13.14 1.46 -0.61
N GLU A 98 13.61 0.22 -0.51
CA GLU A 98 13.82 -0.70 -1.64
C GLU A 98 12.86 -1.87 -1.50
N ILE A 99 12.06 -2.11 -2.53
CA ILE A 99 11.08 -3.18 -2.58
C ILE A 99 11.47 -4.15 -3.69
N ASP A 100 11.72 -5.40 -3.32
CA ASP A 100 11.92 -6.52 -4.24
C ASP A 100 10.56 -7.05 -4.71
N ILE A 101 10.35 -7.03 -6.02
CA ILE A 101 9.08 -7.43 -6.66
C ILE A 101 9.14 -8.80 -7.32
N ASP A 102 10.26 -9.54 -7.18
CA ASP A 102 10.39 -10.87 -7.79
C ASP A 102 9.49 -11.93 -7.08
N HIS A 103 8.87 -11.59 -5.95
CA HIS A 103 8.01 -12.46 -5.13
C HIS A 103 6.64 -11.85 -4.77
N GLY A 104 6.20 -10.81 -5.47
CA GLY A 104 4.95 -10.06 -5.21
C GLY A 104 3.66 -10.79 -5.58
#